data_AF-A0A9X4QW79-F1
#
_entry.id   AF-A0A9X4QW79-F1
#
_cell.length_a   1.000
_cell.length_b   1.000
_cell.length_c   1.000
_cell.angle_alpha   90.00
_cell.angle_beta   90.00
_cell.angle_gamma   90.00
#
_symmetry.space_group_name_H-M   'P 1'
#
loop_
_entity.id
_entity.type
_entity.pdbx_description
1 polymer ?
#
loop_
_entity_poly.entity_id
_entity_poly.type
_entity_poly.pdbx_seq_one_letter_code
_entity_poly.pdbx_strand_id
1 'polypeptide(L)'
;MYYGGTASHAHGDPLNLGYIAYDLDLMPDLGYPDTTSDALAFFPRTTRSHNTVMVNGLPVDAYGEPTNFDDSGFVKLASVNANGVAGISNAPGGLYKRTTALIRISDEDSYIVDLFDLNGGRNYEYSFHSGESESANTRYEGLELESSGADELSVKNFRKHAGATNGSFSVDWNLQDTYNRYGNGAGAVTDVHLKVTMLGDYEEVTIADGIPPQNSLTNPKRLEYMFVKKQRFKNGLYFRHRALSGRIHDRFDRAAACRRG
;
A
#
# COMPACT_ATOMS: atom_id res chain seq x y z
N MET A 1 -0.62 -3.40 -11.49
CA MET A 1 0.19 -2.18 -11.34
C MET A 1 -0.23 -1.20 -12.42
N TYR A 2 -0.51 0.04 -12.06
CA TYR A 2 -0.84 1.12 -12.99
C TYR A 2 0.46 1.75 -13.52
N TYR A 3 0.56 1.89 -14.84
CA TYR A 3 1.73 2.49 -15.50
C TYR A 3 1.37 3.34 -16.73
N GLY A 4 0.10 3.73 -16.84
CA GLY A 4 -0.40 4.59 -17.92
C GLY A 4 0.07 6.04 -17.80
N GLY A 5 -0.15 6.83 -18.85
CA GLY A 5 0.19 8.26 -18.87
C GLY A 5 -0.86 9.13 -18.18
N THR A 6 -0.46 10.34 -17.78
CA THR A 6 -1.35 11.31 -17.16
C THR A 6 -2.10 12.14 -18.20
N ALA A 7 -3.43 12.19 -18.07
CA ALA A 7 -4.35 13.01 -18.86
C ALA A 7 -5.32 13.74 -17.91
N SER A 8 -6.31 14.48 -18.43
CA SER A 8 -7.18 15.36 -17.61
C SER A 8 -7.90 14.68 -16.41
N HIS A 9 -8.13 13.37 -16.48
CA HIS A 9 -8.75 12.58 -15.42
C HIS A 9 -7.78 11.62 -14.71
N ALA A 10 -6.48 11.74 -14.98
CA ALA A 10 -5.49 10.94 -14.30
C ALA A 10 -5.27 11.42 -12.86
N HIS A 11 -4.78 10.49 -12.05
CA HIS A 11 -4.36 10.71 -10.68
C HIS A 11 -2.83 10.81 -10.62
N GLY A 12 -2.30 11.25 -9.50
CA GLY A 12 -0.87 11.24 -9.22
C GLY A 12 -0.38 9.86 -8.78
N ASP A 13 -0.80 8.80 -9.47
CA ASP A 13 -0.73 7.41 -9.03
C ASP A 13 0.23 6.50 -9.84
N PRO A 14 1.34 6.99 -10.43
CA PRO A 14 2.20 6.13 -11.22
C PRO A 14 2.75 5.00 -10.35
N LEU A 15 2.75 3.82 -10.94
CA LEU A 15 3.14 2.57 -10.31
C LEU A 15 2.24 2.15 -9.13
N ASN A 16 1.03 2.71 -8.98
CA ASN A 16 0.04 2.23 -8.02
C ASN A 16 -0.19 0.72 -8.17
N LEU A 17 -0.32 0.02 -7.04
CA LEU A 17 -0.58 -1.42 -7.01
C LEU A 17 -1.95 -1.68 -6.40
N GLY A 18 -2.77 -2.43 -7.13
CA GLY A 18 -3.98 -3.08 -6.63
C GLY A 18 -3.81 -4.58 -6.63
N TYR A 19 -4.64 -5.28 -5.85
CA TYR A 19 -4.58 -6.72 -5.71
C TYR A 19 -5.97 -7.31 -5.45
N ILE A 20 -6.42 -8.17 -6.36
CA ILE A 20 -7.69 -8.91 -6.25
C ILE A 20 -7.35 -10.37 -5.96
N ALA A 21 -7.95 -10.92 -4.90
CA ALA A 21 -7.85 -12.32 -4.55
C ALA A 21 -9.06 -12.74 -3.72
N TYR A 22 -9.39 -14.04 -3.74
CA TYR A 22 -10.56 -14.59 -3.03
C TYR A 22 -11.87 -13.87 -3.41
N ASP A 23 -12.04 -13.47 -4.67
CA ASP A 23 -13.20 -12.69 -5.13
C ASP A 23 -13.42 -11.33 -4.43
N LEU A 24 -12.41 -10.83 -3.71
CA LEU A 24 -12.39 -9.52 -3.05
C LEU A 24 -11.29 -8.63 -3.66
N ASP A 25 -11.54 -7.32 -3.71
CA ASP A 25 -10.49 -6.34 -3.97
C ASP A 25 -9.79 -6.00 -2.64
N LEU A 26 -8.58 -6.51 -2.48
CA LEU A 26 -7.82 -6.39 -1.23
C LEU A 26 -7.10 -5.05 -1.12
N MET A 27 -6.87 -4.37 -2.25
CA MET A 27 -6.13 -3.11 -2.36
C MET A 27 -6.78 -2.25 -3.45
N PRO A 28 -8.05 -1.82 -3.27
CA PRO A 28 -8.77 -1.07 -4.28
C PRO A 28 -8.10 0.27 -4.55
N ASP A 29 -8.24 0.82 -5.74
CA ASP A 29 -8.01 2.26 -5.95
C ASP A 29 -9.24 3.03 -5.47
N LEU A 30 -9.09 4.31 -5.12
CA LEU A 30 -10.21 5.15 -4.69
C LEU A 30 -11.16 5.50 -5.84
N GLY A 31 -10.66 5.50 -7.08
CA GLY A 31 -11.46 5.85 -8.24
C GLY A 31 -11.97 7.31 -8.20
N TYR A 32 -13.14 7.55 -8.76
CA TYR A 32 -13.62 8.91 -9.04
C TYR A 32 -14.06 9.65 -7.76
N PRO A 33 -13.71 10.94 -7.61
CA PRO A 33 -14.04 11.72 -6.42
C PRO A 33 -15.55 11.96 -6.20
N ASP A 34 -15.88 12.40 -4.99
CA ASP A 34 -17.25 12.70 -4.55
C ASP A 34 -17.91 13.87 -5.23
N THR A 35 -17.09 14.89 -5.43
CA THR A 35 -17.46 16.11 -6.11
C THR A 35 -16.36 16.42 -7.13
N THR A 36 -16.56 17.43 -7.94
CA THR A 36 -15.57 17.85 -8.93
C THR A 36 -14.88 19.16 -8.55
N SER A 37 -15.15 19.70 -7.35
CA SER A 37 -14.86 21.11 -7.04
C SER A 37 -14.38 21.43 -5.62
N ASP A 38 -14.48 20.52 -4.65
CA ASP A 38 -14.06 20.81 -3.27
C ASP A 38 -12.77 20.08 -2.88
N ALA A 39 -12.25 20.37 -1.69
CA ALA A 39 -11.02 19.77 -1.17
C ALA A 39 -11.08 18.23 -1.03
N LEU A 40 -12.28 17.64 -0.81
CA LEU A 40 -12.45 16.18 -0.79
C LEU A 40 -12.28 15.58 -2.19
N ALA A 41 -12.60 16.34 -3.25
CA ALA A 41 -12.39 15.91 -4.62
C ALA A 41 -10.91 15.77 -5.01
N PHE A 42 -10.00 16.43 -4.29
CA PHE A 42 -8.58 16.42 -4.64
C PHE A 42 -7.82 15.25 -4.02
N PHE A 43 -8.23 14.75 -2.84
CA PHE A 43 -7.49 13.66 -2.18
C PHE A 43 -7.32 12.43 -3.09
N PRO A 44 -8.38 11.90 -3.76
CA PRO A 44 -8.23 10.79 -4.69
C PRO A 44 -7.33 11.05 -5.90
N ARG A 45 -6.92 12.31 -6.17
CA ARG A 45 -5.98 12.65 -7.23
C ARG A 45 -4.54 12.76 -6.74
N THR A 46 -4.30 12.76 -5.44
CA THR A 46 -2.96 12.95 -4.86
C THR A 46 -2.17 11.64 -4.88
N THR A 47 -0.84 11.69 -4.95
CA THR A 47 -0.02 10.48 -4.81
C THR A 47 -0.21 9.78 -3.46
N ARG A 48 -0.56 10.55 -2.41
CA ARG A 48 -0.71 10.05 -1.05
C ARG A 48 -1.97 9.17 -0.88
N SER A 49 -2.95 9.25 -1.77
CA SER A 49 -4.12 8.37 -1.72
C SER A 49 -3.89 6.98 -2.32
N HIS A 50 -2.72 6.74 -2.93
CA HIS A 50 -2.45 5.52 -3.70
C HIS A 50 -1.39 4.67 -3.05
N ASN A 51 -1.39 3.37 -3.38
CA ASN A 51 -0.36 2.42 -2.95
C ASN A 51 0.94 2.64 -3.73
N THR A 52 1.60 3.79 -3.57
CA THR A 52 2.83 4.17 -4.28
C THR A 52 3.71 5.10 -3.43
N VAL A 53 4.86 5.52 -3.97
CA VAL A 53 5.85 6.34 -3.25
C VAL A 53 5.82 7.79 -3.72
N MET A 54 5.62 8.72 -2.79
CA MET A 54 5.83 10.15 -2.99
C MET A 54 7.29 10.54 -2.72
N VAL A 55 7.84 11.46 -3.52
CA VAL A 55 9.22 11.96 -3.39
C VAL A 55 9.20 13.44 -3.01
N ASN A 56 9.95 13.82 -1.98
CA ASN A 56 10.09 15.21 -1.49
C ASN A 56 8.77 15.91 -1.10
N GLY A 57 7.68 15.15 -0.88
CA GLY A 57 6.35 15.74 -0.65
C GLY A 57 5.75 16.40 -1.91
N LEU A 58 6.24 16.03 -3.10
CA LEU A 58 5.77 16.56 -4.37
C LEU A 58 4.81 15.57 -5.05
N PRO A 59 3.76 16.05 -5.75
CA PRO A 59 2.93 15.21 -6.59
C PRO A 59 3.79 14.45 -7.62
N VAL A 60 3.45 13.19 -7.84
CA VAL A 60 4.11 12.35 -8.84
C VAL A 60 3.25 12.31 -10.09
N ASP A 61 3.67 13.07 -11.09
CA ASP A 61 3.08 13.13 -12.42
C ASP A 61 4.09 12.51 -13.41
N ALA A 62 3.90 11.23 -13.72
CA ALA A 62 4.86 10.44 -14.47
C ALA A 62 4.14 9.33 -15.26
N TYR A 63 4.80 8.85 -16.31
CA TYR A 63 4.35 7.68 -17.08
C TYR A 63 5.30 6.51 -16.84
N GLY A 64 4.74 5.29 -16.84
CA GLY A 64 5.52 4.09 -16.65
C GLY A 64 6.05 3.51 -17.98
N GLU A 65 7.27 3.02 -17.93
CA GLU A 65 7.96 2.28 -18.97
C GLU A 65 8.22 0.86 -18.44
N PRO A 66 7.48 -0.17 -18.91
CA PRO A 66 7.73 -1.55 -18.55
C PRO A 66 9.13 -1.98 -18.98
N THR A 67 9.90 -2.56 -18.05
CA THR A 67 11.30 -2.98 -18.27
C THR A 67 11.45 -4.49 -18.24
N ASN A 68 10.63 -5.19 -17.44
CA ASN A 68 10.61 -6.64 -17.36
C ASN A 68 9.18 -7.13 -17.13
N PHE A 69 8.84 -8.25 -17.76
CA PHE A 69 7.58 -8.95 -17.57
C PHE A 69 7.82 -10.46 -17.69
N ASP A 70 7.28 -11.22 -16.75
CA ASP A 70 7.26 -12.68 -16.77
C ASP A 70 5.92 -13.14 -16.17
N ASP A 71 5.15 -13.91 -16.92
CA ASP A 71 3.89 -14.51 -16.46
C ASP A 71 3.97 -16.04 -16.31
N SER A 72 5.18 -16.60 -16.42
CA SER A 72 5.42 -18.03 -16.46
C SER A 72 5.57 -18.68 -15.06
N GLY A 73 5.27 -19.97 -14.98
CA GLY A 73 5.62 -20.80 -13.83
C GLY A 73 4.96 -20.39 -12.50
N PHE A 74 5.79 -20.38 -11.44
CA PHE A 74 5.36 -20.15 -10.05
C PHE A 74 5.58 -18.71 -9.57
N VAL A 75 6.34 -17.90 -10.33
CA VAL A 75 6.57 -16.48 -10.06
C VAL A 75 6.15 -15.68 -11.27
N LYS A 76 5.19 -14.78 -11.11
CA LYS A 76 4.85 -13.78 -12.11
C LYS A 76 5.41 -12.44 -11.69
N LEU A 77 6.12 -11.74 -12.56
CA LEU A 77 6.84 -10.53 -12.25
C LEU A 77 6.54 -9.43 -13.25
N ALA A 78 6.44 -8.20 -12.75
CA ALA A 78 6.46 -7.00 -13.57
C ALA A 78 7.39 -5.96 -12.94
N SER A 79 8.26 -5.38 -13.75
CA SER A 79 9.09 -4.25 -13.38
C SER A 79 8.82 -3.07 -14.29
N VAL A 80 8.54 -1.91 -13.70
CA VAL A 80 8.20 -0.69 -14.44
C VAL A 80 8.98 0.50 -13.87
N ASN A 81 9.65 1.25 -14.73
CA ASN A 81 10.29 2.52 -14.39
C ASN A 81 9.31 3.67 -14.63
N ALA A 82 9.19 4.65 -13.74
CA ALA A 82 8.41 5.86 -13.97
C ALA A 82 9.34 7.01 -14.37
N ASN A 83 9.14 7.54 -15.57
CA ASN A 83 9.91 8.65 -16.11
C ASN A 83 9.22 9.98 -15.78
N GLY A 84 10.00 11.02 -15.48
CA GLY A 84 9.47 12.37 -15.22
C GLY A 84 9.20 12.70 -13.75
N VAL A 85 9.47 11.78 -12.82
CA VAL A 85 9.28 12.03 -11.38
C VAL A 85 10.18 13.18 -10.90
N ALA A 86 9.58 14.24 -10.37
CA ALA A 86 10.28 15.40 -9.86
C ALA A 86 11.19 15.03 -8.68
N GLY A 87 12.42 15.56 -8.68
CA GLY A 87 13.44 15.22 -7.68
C GLY A 87 14.22 13.92 -7.96
N ILE A 88 13.67 13.01 -8.77
CA ILE A 88 14.36 11.82 -9.29
C ILE A 88 15.04 12.13 -10.62
N SER A 89 14.28 12.66 -11.59
CA SER A 89 14.73 12.81 -12.98
C SER A 89 15.94 13.74 -13.16
N ASN A 90 16.18 14.64 -12.20
CA ASN A 90 17.32 15.57 -12.21
C ASN A 90 18.57 15.03 -11.48
N ALA A 91 18.48 13.86 -10.85
CA ALA A 91 19.59 13.27 -10.11
C ALA A 91 20.47 12.44 -11.07
N PRO A 92 21.81 12.44 -10.91
CA PRO A 92 22.68 11.51 -11.63
C PRO A 92 22.26 10.06 -11.38
N GLY A 93 21.92 9.34 -12.45
CA GLY A 93 21.42 7.96 -12.38
C GLY A 93 20.05 7.84 -11.70
N GLY A 94 19.23 8.90 -11.73
CA GLY A 94 17.92 8.93 -11.10
C GLY A 94 17.04 7.74 -11.50
N LEU A 95 16.39 7.10 -10.53
CA LEU A 95 15.58 5.92 -10.73
C LEU A 95 14.32 6.00 -9.86
N TYR A 96 13.17 5.74 -10.47
CA TYR A 96 11.91 5.47 -9.78
C TYR A 96 11.31 4.23 -10.40
N LYS A 97 11.61 3.06 -9.85
CA LYS A 97 11.20 1.79 -10.43
C LYS A 97 10.49 0.95 -9.39
N ARG A 98 9.35 0.35 -9.77
CA ARG A 98 8.67 -0.66 -8.97
C ARG A 98 8.83 -2.02 -9.61
N THR A 99 9.19 -3.02 -8.83
CA THR A 99 9.22 -4.43 -9.22
C THR A 99 8.31 -5.21 -8.29
N THR A 100 7.29 -5.84 -8.85
CA THR A 100 6.32 -6.67 -8.13
C THR A 100 6.40 -8.09 -8.65
N ALA A 101 6.48 -9.07 -7.75
CA ALA A 101 6.51 -10.49 -8.04
C ALA A 101 5.43 -11.24 -7.24
N LEU A 102 4.43 -11.78 -7.92
CA LEU A 102 3.41 -12.66 -7.36
C LEU A 102 3.95 -14.10 -7.32
N ILE A 103 4.13 -14.64 -6.12
CA ILE A 103 4.70 -15.96 -5.89
C ILE A 103 3.60 -16.90 -5.41
N ARG A 104 3.30 -17.90 -6.23
CA ARG A 104 2.34 -18.96 -5.88
C ARG A 104 2.96 -19.91 -4.86
N ILE A 105 2.22 -20.22 -3.80
CA ILE A 105 2.64 -21.16 -2.75
C ILE A 105 1.72 -22.38 -2.61
N SER A 106 0.50 -22.29 -3.16
CA SER A 106 -0.43 -23.40 -3.36
C SER A 106 -1.29 -23.12 -4.60
N ASP A 107 -2.27 -23.96 -4.92
CA ASP A 107 -3.21 -23.67 -6.02
C ASP A 107 -4.19 -22.53 -5.69
N GLU A 108 -4.35 -22.18 -4.40
CA GLU A 108 -5.28 -21.15 -3.95
C GLU A 108 -4.56 -19.92 -3.37
N ASP A 109 -3.31 -20.07 -2.91
CA ASP A 109 -2.60 -19.05 -2.15
C ASP A 109 -1.35 -18.54 -2.87
N SER A 110 -1.13 -17.24 -2.73
CA SER A 110 0.07 -16.54 -3.21
C SER A 110 0.43 -15.38 -2.30
N TYR A 111 1.69 -14.92 -2.39
CA TYR A 111 2.13 -13.67 -1.78
C TYR A 111 2.87 -12.83 -2.81
N ILE A 112 2.82 -11.51 -2.63
CA ILE A 112 3.53 -10.56 -3.48
C ILE A 112 4.83 -10.17 -2.80
N VAL A 113 5.98 -10.29 -3.46
CA VAL A 113 7.19 -9.51 -3.10
C VAL A 113 7.15 -8.25 -3.94
N ASP A 114 7.36 -7.10 -3.33
CA ASP A 114 7.29 -5.83 -4.05
C ASP A 114 8.33 -4.85 -3.54
N LEU A 115 9.01 -4.21 -4.49
CA LEU A 115 10.25 -3.46 -4.30
C LEU A 115 10.14 -2.14 -5.05
N PHE A 116 10.56 -1.05 -4.40
CA PHE A 116 10.81 0.23 -5.06
C PHE A 116 12.31 0.51 -5.08
N ASP A 117 12.90 0.55 -6.27
CA ASP A 117 14.26 1.03 -6.49
C ASP A 117 14.22 2.53 -6.73
N LEU A 118 14.71 3.29 -5.73
CA LEU A 118 14.65 4.75 -5.72
C LEU A 118 16.06 5.36 -5.64
N ASN A 119 16.42 6.16 -6.64
CA ASN A 119 17.64 6.96 -6.63
C ASN A 119 17.33 8.41 -7.03
N GLY A 120 17.71 9.36 -6.18
CA GLY A 120 17.32 10.77 -6.30
C GLY A 120 16.56 11.23 -5.06
N GLY A 121 15.95 12.41 -5.09
CA GLY A 121 15.18 12.91 -3.96
C GLY A 121 15.98 13.13 -2.66
N ARG A 122 15.26 13.49 -1.59
CA ARG A 122 15.75 13.70 -0.23
C ARG A 122 14.93 12.91 0.77
N ASN A 123 13.60 12.93 0.61
CA ASN A 123 12.64 12.26 1.49
C ASN A 123 11.67 11.46 0.65
N TYR A 124 11.21 10.33 1.19
CA TYR A 124 10.23 9.47 0.56
C TYR A 124 9.10 9.18 1.55
N GLU A 125 7.88 9.11 1.04
CA GLU A 125 6.71 8.65 1.79
C GLU A 125 6.04 7.56 0.97
N TYR A 126 6.03 6.33 1.48
CA TYR A 126 5.21 5.27 0.94
C TYR A 126 3.82 5.36 1.57
N SER A 127 2.80 5.47 0.74
CA SER A 127 1.41 5.34 1.15
C SER A 127 0.90 3.96 0.79
N PHE A 128 0.09 3.39 1.68
CA PHE A 128 -0.57 2.12 1.47
C PHE A 128 -1.91 2.11 2.16
N HIS A 129 -2.92 1.52 1.54
CA HIS A 129 -4.16 1.14 2.19
C HIS A 129 -4.64 -0.21 1.66
N SER A 130 -5.35 -0.94 2.51
CA SER A 130 -6.11 -2.12 2.10
C SER A 130 -7.51 -1.74 1.58
N GLY A 131 -8.30 -2.75 1.24
CA GLY A 131 -9.76 -2.64 1.24
C GLY A 131 -10.32 -2.39 2.64
N GLU A 132 -11.64 -2.34 2.75
CA GLU A 132 -12.31 -2.13 4.04
C GLU A 132 -11.93 -3.23 5.03
N SER A 133 -11.59 -2.85 6.26
CA SER A 133 -11.05 -3.77 7.26
C SER A 133 -11.71 -3.59 8.62
N GLU A 134 -11.85 -4.70 9.36
CA GLU A 134 -12.31 -4.69 10.74
C GLU A 134 -11.18 -4.31 11.70
N SER A 135 -11.20 -3.08 12.18
CA SER A 135 -10.19 -2.51 13.07
C SER A 135 -10.00 -3.33 14.36
N ALA A 136 -11.03 -4.00 14.87
CA ALA A 136 -10.92 -4.86 16.06
C ALA A 136 -10.06 -6.12 15.82
N ASN A 137 -9.91 -6.54 14.55
CA ASN A 137 -9.17 -7.72 14.14
C ASN A 137 -7.85 -7.39 13.44
N THR A 138 -7.57 -6.11 13.16
CA THR A 138 -6.30 -5.64 12.60
C THR A 138 -5.19 -5.73 13.63
N ARG A 139 -4.01 -6.21 13.22
CA ARG A 139 -2.85 -6.44 14.10
C ARG A 139 -1.65 -5.62 13.65
N TYR A 140 -0.91 -5.11 14.62
CA TYR A 140 0.33 -4.36 14.41
C TYR A 140 1.47 -5.07 15.15
N GLU A 141 2.48 -5.53 14.42
CA GLU A 141 3.66 -6.20 15.01
C GLU A 141 4.88 -5.30 14.83
N GLY A 142 5.60 -5.04 15.93
CA GLY A 142 6.75 -4.13 15.90
C GLY A 142 6.37 -2.65 15.81
N LEU A 143 5.12 -2.30 16.10
CA LEU A 143 4.63 -0.93 16.17
C LEU A 143 3.93 -0.67 17.51
N GLU A 144 4.37 0.37 18.20
CA GLU A 144 3.70 0.98 19.34
C GLU A 144 3.05 2.28 18.86
N LEU A 145 1.72 2.30 18.73
CA LEU A 145 0.98 3.39 18.09
C LEU A 145 0.34 4.33 19.12
N GLU A 146 0.61 5.62 18.98
CA GLU A 146 0.04 6.68 19.83
C GLU A 146 -0.71 7.69 18.96
N SER A 147 -1.82 8.23 19.46
CA SER A 147 -2.51 9.32 18.77
C SER A 147 -1.56 10.52 18.61
N SER A 148 -1.35 10.98 17.37
CA SER A 148 -0.43 12.09 17.09
C SER A 148 -1.14 13.42 16.85
N GLY A 149 -2.47 13.42 16.79
CA GLY A 149 -3.28 14.61 16.52
C GLY A 149 -3.10 15.19 15.10
N ALA A 150 -3.99 16.11 14.77
CA ALA A 150 -4.19 16.77 13.47
C ALA A 150 -4.90 15.91 12.41
N ASP A 151 -6.23 15.85 12.49
CA ASP A 151 -7.07 15.40 11.38
C ASP A 151 -6.87 16.32 10.17
N GLU A 152 -6.59 15.71 9.02
CA GLU A 152 -6.73 16.33 7.73
C GLU A 152 -8.18 16.16 7.25
N LEU A 153 -8.56 16.87 6.19
CA LEU A 153 -9.93 16.79 5.69
C LEU A 153 -10.31 15.37 5.23
N SER A 154 -9.39 14.71 4.52
CA SER A 154 -9.60 13.39 3.89
C SER A 154 -8.88 12.25 4.60
N VAL A 155 -8.04 12.54 5.59
CA VAL A 155 -7.29 11.55 6.37
C VAL A 155 -7.32 11.95 7.84
N LYS A 156 -7.82 11.07 8.70
CA LYS A 156 -8.13 11.37 10.11
C LYS A 156 -7.54 10.34 11.06
N ASN A 157 -7.67 10.58 12.36
CA ASN A 157 -7.32 9.62 13.41
C ASN A 157 -5.86 9.13 13.31
N PHE A 158 -4.94 10.06 13.06
CA PHE A 158 -3.53 9.74 12.95
C PHE A 158 -2.98 9.11 14.24
N ARG A 159 -2.38 7.93 14.07
CA ARG A 159 -1.69 7.16 15.08
C ARG A 159 -0.25 6.93 14.63
N LYS A 160 0.72 7.53 15.32
CA LYS A 160 2.13 7.46 14.97
C LYS A 160 2.85 6.43 15.83
N HIS A 161 3.78 5.71 15.22
CA HIS A 161 4.68 4.84 15.96
C HIS A 161 5.66 5.64 16.83
N ALA A 162 5.84 5.24 18.09
CA ALA A 162 6.84 5.79 18.99
C ALA A 162 8.27 5.54 18.48
N GLY A 163 8.88 6.56 17.88
CA GLY A 163 10.27 6.53 17.43
C GLY A 163 10.47 5.92 16.05
N ALA A 164 11.73 5.57 15.74
CA ALA A 164 12.10 4.89 14.51
C ALA A 164 11.91 3.38 14.65
N THR A 165 11.57 2.71 13.55
CA THR A 165 11.48 1.24 13.53
C THR A 165 12.87 0.60 13.55
N ASN A 166 12.94 -0.66 14.00
CA ASN A 166 14.17 -1.44 14.11
C ASN A 166 14.03 -2.78 13.37
N GLY A 167 14.64 -2.87 12.19
CA GLY A 167 14.76 -4.08 11.38
C GLY A 167 13.52 -4.44 10.55
N SER A 168 12.33 -4.49 11.15
CA SER A 168 11.07 -4.76 10.43
C SER A 168 9.84 -4.51 11.29
N PHE A 169 8.70 -4.28 10.65
CA PHE A 169 7.39 -4.29 11.29
C PHE A 169 6.34 -4.88 10.35
N SER A 170 5.14 -5.16 10.86
CA SER A 170 4.03 -5.55 10.00
C SER A 170 2.69 -5.01 10.45
N VAL A 171 1.79 -4.86 9.48
CA VAL A 171 0.38 -4.57 9.69
C VAL A 171 -0.41 -5.67 8.98
N ASP A 172 -1.39 -6.24 9.68
CA ASP A 172 -2.24 -7.32 9.20
C ASP A 172 -3.70 -6.88 9.30
N TRP A 173 -4.30 -6.52 8.17
CA TRP A 173 -5.69 -6.09 8.06
C TRP A 173 -6.61 -7.30 7.86
N ASN A 174 -7.62 -7.45 8.71
CA ASN A 174 -8.70 -8.41 8.51
C ASN A 174 -9.79 -7.77 7.63
N LEU A 175 -10.01 -8.28 6.43
CA LEU A 175 -10.83 -7.60 5.44
C LEU A 175 -12.32 -7.91 5.61
N GLN A 176 -13.14 -6.93 5.23
CA GLN A 176 -14.58 -7.06 5.10
C GLN A 176 -14.97 -7.32 3.65
N ASP A 177 -16.07 -8.04 3.46
CA ASP A 177 -16.72 -8.19 2.17
C ASP A 177 -17.65 -6.99 1.91
N THR A 178 -17.05 -5.84 1.56
CA THR A 178 -17.76 -4.56 1.35
C THR A 178 -18.99 -4.71 0.46
N TYR A 179 -18.89 -5.53 -0.59
CA TYR A 179 -19.93 -5.65 -1.63
C TYR A 179 -20.74 -6.94 -1.57
N ASN A 180 -20.68 -7.69 -0.45
CA ASN A 180 -21.44 -8.92 -0.23
C ASN A 180 -21.21 -10.00 -1.32
N ARG A 181 -19.97 -10.16 -1.77
CA ARG A 181 -19.53 -11.21 -2.71
C ARG A 181 -19.74 -12.62 -2.17
N TYR A 182 -19.60 -12.83 -0.87
CA TYR A 182 -19.76 -14.12 -0.19
C TYR A 182 -21.19 -14.39 0.29
N GLY A 183 -22.09 -13.39 0.27
CA GLY A 183 -23.50 -13.57 0.63
C GLY A 183 -23.83 -13.46 2.13
N ASN A 184 -22.86 -13.06 2.97
CA ASN A 184 -23.02 -12.94 4.42
C ASN A 184 -23.46 -11.54 4.91
N GLY A 185 -23.72 -10.62 3.99
CA GLY A 185 -24.06 -9.21 4.25
C GLY A 185 -22.96 -8.26 3.78
N ALA A 186 -23.34 -7.07 3.34
CA ALA A 186 -22.37 -6.02 2.94
C ALA A 186 -21.58 -5.54 4.16
N GLY A 187 -20.25 -5.49 4.03
CA GLY A 187 -19.34 -5.16 5.14
C GLY A 187 -19.17 -6.28 6.15
N ALA A 188 -19.61 -7.51 5.84
CA ALA A 188 -19.39 -8.65 6.73
C ALA A 188 -17.89 -8.94 6.88
N VAL A 189 -17.44 -9.14 8.12
CA VAL A 189 -16.07 -9.54 8.45
C VAL A 189 -15.76 -10.90 7.82
N THR A 190 -14.59 -11.03 7.18
CA THR A 190 -14.16 -12.27 6.52
C THR A 190 -13.00 -12.95 7.27
N ASP A 191 -12.61 -14.15 6.81
CA ASP A 191 -11.36 -14.82 7.21
C ASP A 191 -10.18 -14.41 6.31
N VAL A 192 -10.37 -13.46 5.38
CA VAL A 192 -9.32 -12.96 4.49
C VAL A 192 -8.51 -11.89 5.20
N HIS A 193 -7.20 -12.05 5.14
CA HIS A 193 -6.24 -11.12 5.71
C HIS A 193 -5.36 -10.54 4.59
N LEU A 194 -4.93 -9.30 4.80
CA LEU A 194 -3.87 -8.69 4.02
C LEU A 194 -2.78 -8.25 4.99
N LYS A 195 -1.67 -8.99 5.01
CA LYS A 195 -0.49 -8.62 5.77
C LYS A 195 0.50 -7.86 4.89
N VAL A 196 1.14 -6.83 5.44
CA VAL A 196 2.31 -6.17 4.85
C VAL A 196 3.43 -6.23 5.86
N THR A 197 4.62 -6.68 5.45
CA THR A 197 5.81 -6.77 6.31
C THR A 197 6.90 -5.85 5.78
N MET A 198 7.00 -4.65 6.35
CA MET A 198 8.01 -3.69 5.93
C MET A 198 9.37 -4.08 6.50
N LEU A 199 10.38 -4.21 5.62
CA LEU A 199 11.75 -4.55 6.01
C LEU A 199 12.63 -3.31 6.05
N GLY A 200 13.51 -3.22 7.03
CA GLY A 200 14.43 -2.11 7.25
C GLY A 200 13.96 -1.11 8.30
N ASP A 201 14.82 -0.12 8.53
CA ASP A 201 14.55 0.98 9.46
C ASP A 201 13.90 2.15 8.73
N TYR A 202 12.84 2.66 9.34
CA TYR A 202 12.03 3.78 8.87
C TYR A 202 11.95 4.84 9.96
N GLU A 203 11.92 6.11 9.55
CA GLU A 203 11.95 7.23 10.47
C GLU A 203 10.61 7.51 11.12
N GLU A 204 9.53 7.25 10.38
CA GLU A 204 8.17 7.45 10.84
C GLU A 204 7.28 6.41 10.17
N VAL A 205 6.44 5.79 10.99
CA VAL A 205 5.33 4.94 10.55
C VAL A 205 4.08 5.51 11.20
N THR A 206 3.06 5.77 10.39
CA THR A 206 1.80 6.35 10.84
C THR A 206 0.65 5.58 10.24
N ILE A 207 -0.34 5.24 11.08
CA ILE A 207 -1.61 4.66 10.67
C ILE A 207 -2.68 5.75 10.77
N ALA A 208 -3.59 5.82 9.81
CA ALA A 208 -4.67 6.81 9.80
C ALA A 208 -5.89 6.28 9.05
N ASP A 209 -7.03 6.95 9.19
CA ASP A 209 -8.27 6.62 8.49
C ASP A 209 -8.43 7.55 7.29
N GLY A 210 -8.25 7.03 6.08
CA GLY A 210 -8.60 7.74 4.87
C GLY A 210 -10.10 7.65 4.60
N ILE A 211 -10.68 8.76 4.16
CA ILE A 211 -12.09 8.83 3.75
C ILE A 211 -12.10 8.66 2.23
N PRO A 212 -12.45 7.46 1.71
CA PRO A 212 -12.59 7.27 0.28
C PRO A 212 -13.82 8.03 -0.22
N PRO A 213 -13.99 8.17 -1.56
CA PRO A 213 -15.20 8.75 -2.11
C PRO A 213 -16.49 8.14 -1.52
N GLN A 214 -17.36 8.99 -0.97
CA GLN A 214 -18.72 8.76 -0.48
C GLN A 214 -19.84 9.03 -1.52
N ASN A 215 -19.54 9.16 -2.82
CA ASN A 215 -20.53 9.32 -3.90
C ASN A 215 -21.51 8.14 -4.06
N SER A 216 -21.18 6.97 -3.48
CA SER A 216 -22.11 5.85 -3.34
C SER A 216 -22.28 5.46 -1.87
N LEU A 217 -23.51 5.11 -1.50
CA LEU A 217 -23.81 4.55 -0.18
C LEU A 217 -23.12 3.20 0.06
N THR A 218 -22.72 2.51 -1.02
CA THR A 218 -22.03 1.21 -0.97
C THR A 218 -20.52 1.33 -0.81
N ASN A 219 -19.95 2.54 -0.88
CA ASN A 219 -18.52 2.71 -0.70
C ASN A 219 -18.14 2.58 0.79
N PRO A 220 -16.94 2.05 1.10
CA PRO A 220 -16.43 2.00 2.46
C PRO A 220 -16.51 3.36 3.13
N LYS A 221 -16.82 3.39 4.43
CA LYS A 221 -16.85 4.66 5.19
C LYS A 221 -15.45 5.15 5.56
N ARG A 222 -14.50 4.21 5.62
CA ARG A 222 -13.09 4.45 5.87
C ARG A 222 -12.25 3.36 5.24
N LEU A 223 -11.03 3.70 4.85
CA LEU A 223 -9.97 2.74 4.57
C LEU A 223 -8.82 3.06 5.53
N GLU A 224 -8.21 2.05 6.12
CA GLU A 224 -7.04 2.28 6.98
C GLU A 224 -5.79 2.43 6.12
N TYR A 225 -5.10 3.55 6.31
CA TYR A 225 -3.86 3.91 5.63
C TYR A 225 -2.66 3.66 6.53
N MET A 226 -1.57 3.24 5.92
CA MET A 226 -0.23 3.22 6.46
C MET A 226 0.66 4.17 5.65
N PHE A 227 1.24 5.17 6.31
CA PHE A 227 2.26 6.04 5.76
C PHE A 227 3.62 5.71 6.37
N VAL A 228 4.63 5.57 5.52
CA VAL A 228 5.99 5.21 5.95
C VAL A 228 6.99 6.18 5.35
N LYS A 229 7.72 6.91 6.20
CA LYS A 229 8.72 7.90 5.77
C LYS A 229 10.14 7.42 5.94
N LYS A 230 10.99 7.81 4.99
CA LYS A 230 12.44 7.56 5.00
C LYS A 230 13.20 8.70 4.34
N GLN A 231 14.29 9.17 4.96
CA GLN A 231 15.22 10.08 4.30
C GLN A 231 16.37 9.33 3.64
N ARG A 232 16.86 9.92 2.56
CA ARG A 232 17.96 9.39 1.74
C ARG A 232 19.30 9.32 2.48
N PHE A 233 19.50 10.09 3.55
CA PHE A 233 20.75 10.06 4.33
C PHE A 233 20.97 8.72 5.06
N LYS A 234 19.99 7.82 5.05
CA LYS A 234 20.11 6.42 5.48
C LYS A 234 19.77 5.49 4.30
N ASN A 235 20.78 4.76 3.82
CA ASN A 235 20.77 3.68 2.81
C ASN A 235 19.37 3.23 2.33
N GLY A 236 19.09 3.36 1.01
CA GLY A 236 18.06 2.70 0.18
C GLY A 236 16.69 2.33 0.80
N LEU A 237 15.60 2.63 0.10
CA LEU A 237 14.30 2.02 0.43
C LEU A 237 14.27 0.60 -0.11
N TYR A 238 14.07 -0.37 0.78
CA TYR A 238 13.89 -1.77 0.43
C TYR A 238 12.56 -2.21 1.04
N PHE A 239 11.61 -2.61 0.20
CA PHE A 239 10.31 -3.08 0.65
C PHE A 239 10.16 -4.57 0.35
N ARG A 240 9.34 -5.25 1.15
CA ARG A 240 8.85 -6.59 0.86
C ARG A 240 7.38 -6.62 1.23
N HIS A 241 6.49 -6.65 0.25
CA HIS A 241 5.09 -6.92 0.53
C HIS A 241 4.94 -8.42 0.90
N ARG A 242 3.88 -8.81 1.61
CA ARG A 242 3.58 -10.22 1.89
C ARG A 242 2.09 -10.43 2.18
N ALA A 243 1.26 -10.48 1.13
CA ALA A 243 -0.13 -10.90 1.29
C ALA A 243 -0.22 -12.35 1.80
N LEU A 244 -1.10 -12.61 2.78
CA LEU A 244 -1.35 -13.93 3.35
C LEU A 244 -2.86 -14.11 3.58
N SER A 245 -3.45 -15.16 3.00
CA SER A 245 -4.80 -15.58 3.39
C SER A 245 -4.81 -16.20 4.78
N GLY A 246 -5.92 -16.03 5.52
CA GLY A 246 -6.11 -16.50 6.89
C GLY A 246 -5.89 -18.01 7.08
N ARG A 247 -5.98 -18.83 6.02
CA ARG A 247 -5.68 -20.27 6.08
C ARG A 247 -4.20 -20.58 6.34
N ILE A 248 -3.32 -19.60 6.14
CA ILE A 248 -1.86 -19.71 6.25
C ILE A 248 -1.32 -19.06 7.53
N HIS A 249 -2.09 -18.16 8.17
CA HIS A 249 -1.66 -17.42 9.35
C HIS A 249 -1.19 -18.36 10.48
N ASP A 250 -1.91 -19.45 10.72
CA ASP A 250 -1.59 -20.44 11.74
C ASP A 250 -0.43 -21.39 11.41
N ARG A 251 -0.09 -21.58 10.12
CA ARG A 251 0.92 -22.57 9.72
C ARG A 251 2.35 -22.04 9.71
N PHE A 252 2.54 -20.75 9.42
CA PHE A 252 3.90 -20.17 9.37
C PHE A 252 4.39 -19.62 10.70
N ASP A 253 3.51 -19.15 11.59
CA ASP A 253 3.92 -18.78 12.95
C ASP A 253 4.43 -20.00 13.73
N ARG A 254 3.83 -21.18 13.50
CA ARG A 254 4.36 -22.45 13.99
C ARG A 254 5.70 -22.82 13.36
N ALA A 255 5.90 -22.56 12.07
CA ALA A 255 7.16 -22.86 11.38
C ALA A 255 8.31 -21.91 11.79
N ALA A 256 8.01 -20.66 12.13
CA ALA A 256 8.99 -19.70 12.65
C ALA A 256 9.34 -19.98 14.14
N ALA A 257 8.37 -20.43 14.94
CA ALA A 257 8.61 -20.88 16.31
C ALA A 257 9.42 -22.18 16.38
N CYS A 258 9.24 -23.10 15.42
CA CYS A 258 9.93 -24.39 15.40
C CYS A 258 11.41 -24.33 14.95
N ARG A 259 11.91 -23.15 14.50
CA ARG A 259 13.33 -22.93 14.19
C ARG A 259 14.12 -22.22 15.31
N ARG A 260 13.51 -22.03 16.48
CA ARG A 260 14.18 -21.55 17.71
C ARG A 260 14.10 -22.58 18.85
N GLY A 261 14.27 -23.87 18.51
CA GLY A 261 14.38 -24.98 19.46
C GLY A 261 15.63 -25.79 19.17
#